data_AF-A0A7G8IWF7-F1
#
_entry.id   AF-A0A7G8IWF7-F1
#
_cell.length_a   1.000
_cell.length_b   1.000
_cell.length_c   1.000
_cell.angle_alpha   90.00
_cell.angle_beta   90.00
_cell.angle_gamma   90.00
#
_symmetry.space_group_name_H-M   'P 1'
#
loop_
_entity.id
_entity.type
_entity.pdbx_description
1 polymer ?
#
loop_
_entity_poly.entity_id
_entity_poly.type
_entity_poly.pdbx_seq_one_letter_code
_entity_poly.pdbx_strand_id
1 'polypeptide(L)' 'MYESMPVSGSSSITERWDALEEYFVCITECDLNDENCITSCLMTHLKINDGSEAA' A
#
# COMPACT_ATOMS: atom_id res chain seq x y z
N MET A 1 -4.62 23.36 -12.78
CA MET A 1 -3.65 22.43 -13.43
C MET A 1 -2.99 21.47 -12.45
N TYR A 2 -3.71 20.97 -11.44
CA TYR A 2 -3.68 19.54 -11.14
C TYR A 2 -5.06 19.05 -11.57
N GLU A 3 -5.11 18.31 -12.67
CA GLU A 3 -6.36 17.71 -13.10
C GLU A 3 -6.65 16.61 -12.07
N SER A 4 -7.66 16.83 -11.23
CA SER A 4 -8.19 15.83 -10.33
C SER A 4 -8.60 14.64 -11.17
N MET A 5 -7.73 13.63 -11.24
CA MET A 5 -7.96 12.39 -11.98
C MET A 5 -9.26 11.78 -11.44
N PRO A 6 -10.36 11.73 -12.22
CA PRO A 6 -11.52 11.01 -11.79
C PRO A 6 -11.18 9.53 -11.97
N VAL A 7 -10.91 8.81 -10.87
CA VAL A 7 -10.81 7.35 -10.87
C VAL A 7 -12.21 6.77 -11.11
N SER A 8 -12.68 6.93 -12.34
CA SER A 8 -13.95 6.41 -12.83
C SER A 8 -13.75 4.93 -13.17
N GLY A 9 -13.72 4.10 -12.13
CA GLY A 9 -13.67 2.65 -12.27
C GLY A 9 -13.17 1.98 -11.00
N SER A 10 -14.09 1.28 -10.32
CA SER A 10 -13.87 0.30 -9.24
C SER A 10 -13.51 0.86 -7.86
N SER A 11 -14.40 0.65 -6.88
CA SER A 11 -14.18 0.88 -5.45
C SER A 11 -12.84 0.31 -4.92
N SER A 12 -12.24 -0.64 -5.65
CA SER A 12 -11.02 -1.36 -5.32
C SER A 12 -9.69 -0.60 -5.53
N ILE A 13 -9.64 0.46 -6.34
CA ILE A 13 -8.39 1.25 -6.49
C ILE A 13 -8.16 2.13 -5.26
N THR A 14 -9.20 2.79 -4.76
CA THR A 14 -9.11 3.61 -3.55
C THR A 14 -8.70 2.78 -2.33
N GLU A 15 -9.26 1.57 -2.20
CA GLU A 15 -8.89 0.62 -1.13
C GLU A 15 -7.41 0.22 -1.19
N ARG A 16 -6.82 0.11 -2.40
CA ARG A 16 -5.38 -0.16 -2.57
C ARG A 16 -4.51 1.04 -2.23
N TRP A 17 -4.97 2.26 -2.52
CA TRP A 17 -4.24 3.47 -2.16
C TRP A 17 -4.26 3.71 -0.66
N ASP A 18 -5.38 3.46 0.01
CA ASP A 18 -5.52 3.55 1.47
C ASP A 18 -4.52 2.61 2.18
N ALA A 19 -4.43 1.34 1.74
CA ALA A 19 -3.46 0.39 2.25
C ALA A 19 -1.99 0.81 2.00
N LEU A 20 -1.72 1.53 0.91
CA LEU A 20 -0.39 2.08 0.64
C LEU A 20 -0.08 3.26 1.56
N GLU A 21 -1.05 4.13 1.84
CA GLU A 21 -0.89 5.26 2.76
C GLU A 21 -0.52 4.79 4.17
N GLU A 22 -1.21 3.77 4.69
CA GLU A 22 -0.89 3.20 6.01
C GLU A 22 0.52 2.58 6.05
N TYR A 23 0.92 1.90 4.98
CA TYR A 23 2.29 1.40 4.84
C TYR A 23 3.33 2.53 4.84
N PHE A 24 3.06 3.63 4.12
CA PHE A 24 3.96 4.77 4.07
C PHE A 24 4.12 5.44 5.45
N VAL A 25 3.08 5.44 6.28
CA VAL A 25 3.21 5.88 7.68
C VAL A 25 4.08 4.90 8.47
N CYS A 26 3.81 3.59 8.37
CA CYS A 26 4.57 2.56 9.08
C CYS A 26 6.07 2.59 8.75
N ILE A 27 6.43 2.71 7.47
CA ILE A 27 7.85 2.76 7.06
C ILE A 27 8.56 4.04 7.50
N THR A 28 7.83 5.15 7.70
CA THR A 28 8.43 6.40 8.22
C THR A 28 8.72 6.34 9.71
N GLU A 29 8.08 5.43 10.45
CA GLU A 29 8.37 5.15 11.85
C GLU A 29 9.50 4.12 12.01
N CYS A 30 9.75 3.32 10.97
CA CYS A 30 10.88 2.39 10.90
C CYS A 30 12.19 3.09 10.54
N ASP A 31 13.30 2.52 11.00
CA ASP A 31 14.61 2.84 10.42
C ASP A 31 14.71 2.21 9.02
N LEU A 32 15.16 2.97 8.03
CA LEU A 32 15.26 2.49 6.64
C LEU A 32 16.28 1.35 6.47
N ASN A 33 17.15 1.14 7.45
CA ASN A 33 18.08 0.02 7.51
C ASN A 33 17.53 -1.18 8.28
N ASP A 34 16.37 -1.06 8.94
CA ASP A 34 15.71 -2.16 9.64
C ASP A 34 14.79 -2.94 8.66
N GLU A 35 15.40 -3.88 7.95
CA GLU A 35 14.73 -4.72 6.96
C GLU A 35 13.57 -5.53 7.57
N ASN A 36 13.63 -5.83 8.87
CA ASN A 36 12.57 -6.53 9.59
C ASN A 36 11.35 -5.64 9.84
N CYS A 37 11.55 -4.38 10.23
CA CYS A 37 10.49 -3.38 10.39
C CYS A 37 9.80 -3.11 9.04
N ILE A 38 10.58 -2.92 7.97
CA ILE A 38 10.07 -2.73 6.60
C ILE A 38 9.24 -3.94 6.14
N THR A 39 9.76 -5.15 6.34
CA THR A 39 9.06 -6.40 5.97
C THR A 39 7.77 -6.58 6.76
N SER A 40 7.78 -6.25 8.05
CA SER A 40 6.59 -6.30 8.91
C SER A 40 5.51 -5.31 8.46
N CYS A 41 5.89 -4.07 8.12
CA CYS A 41 4.98 -3.06 7.57
C CYS A 41 4.36 -3.52 6.24
N LEU A 42 5.18 -4.08 5.34
CA LEU A 42 4.73 -4.65 4.06
C LEU A 42 3.73 -5.80 4.26
N MET A 43 4.02 -6.74 5.16
CA MET A 43 3.12 -7.88 5.43
C MET A 43 1.82 -7.45 6.10
N THR A 44 1.88 -6.47 7.00
CA THR A 44 0.72 -5.99 7.78
C THR A 44 -0.24 -5.18 6.91
N HIS A 45 0.28 -4.24 6.11
CA HIS A 45 -0.55 -3.29 5.37
C HIS A 45 -0.78 -3.70 3.92
N LEU A 46 0.22 -4.27 3.22
CA LEU A 46 0.07 -4.64 1.81
C LEU A 46 -0.32 -6.11 1.58
N LYS A 47 -0.40 -6.95 2.63
CA LYS A 47 -0.77 -8.38 2.54
C LYS A 47 -0.11 -9.07 1.34
N ILE A 48 1.18 -8.85 1.15
CA ILE A 48 1.96 -9.41 0.04
C ILE A 48 2.13 -10.92 0.27
N ASN A 49 1.07 -11.71 0.03
CA ASN A 49 1.10 -13.17 0.08
C ASN A 49 0.68 -13.83 -1.24
N ASP A 50 0.15 -13.11 -2.23
CA ASP A 50 -0.31 -13.80 -3.42
C ASP A 50 0.00 -13.01 -4.69
N GLY A 51 0.91 -13.56 -5.47
CA GLY A 51 1.06 -13.18 -6.86
C GLY A 51 -0.22 -13.56 -7.59
N SER A 52 -1.13 -12.59 -7.70
CA SER A 52 -2.17 -12.50 -8.74
C SER A 52 -2.75 -13.81 -9.25
N GLU A 53 -3.97 -14.17 -8.84
CA GLU A 53 -4.92 -14.77 -9.77
C GLU A 53 -6.31 -14.13 -9.65
N ALA A 54 -6.81 -13.75 -10.83
CA ALA A 54 -8.16 -13.29 -11.07
C ALA A 54 -9.16 -14.45 -10.95
N ALA A 55 -10.31 -14.18 -10.34
CA ALA A 55 -11.58 -14.83 -10.63
C ALA A 55 -12.74 -13.92 -10.17
#